data_AF-A0A3M0FZH9-F1
#
_entry.id   AF-A0A3M0FZH9-F1
#
_cell.length_a   1.000
_cell.length_b   1.000
_cell.length_c   1.000
_cell.angle_alpha   90.00
_cell.angle_beta   90.00
_cell.angle_gamma   90.00
#
_symmetry.space_group_name_H-M   'P 1'
#
loop_
_entity.id
_entity.type
_entity.pdbx_description
1 polymer ?
#
loop_
_entity_poly.entity_id
_entity_poly.type
_entity_poly.pdbx_seq_one_letter_code
_entity_poly.pdbx_strand_id
1 'polypeptide(L)' 'MQIPTDVPKPHNNSPIDPSSPIELIVFIVLPILLIVTYIIVRKRRRDKRNKDKD' A
#
# COMPACT_ATOMS: atom_id res chain seq x y z
N MET A 1 12.93 -24.42 -29.63
CA MET A 1 13.17 -23.61 -28.43
C MET A 1 12.87 -24.47 -27.22
N GLN A 2 13.86 -24.72 -26.34
CA GLN A 2 13.63 -25.41 -25.06
C GLN A 2 13.34 -24.33 -24.00
N ILE A 3 12.23 -24.45 -23.29
CA ILE A 3 11.92 -23.60 -22.13
C ILE A 3 12.33 -24.41 -20.90
N PRO A 4 13.29 -23.95 -20.08
CA PRO A 4 13.67 -24.63 -18.86
C PRO A 4 12.45 -24.87 -17.96
N THR A 5 12.20 -26.14 -17.60
CA THR A 5 11.05 -26.55 -16.78
C THR A 5 11.29 -26.33 -15.29
N ASP A 6 12.56 -26.25 -14.87
CA ASP A 6 12.98 -26.22 -13.47
C ASP A 6 13.06 -24.81 -12.86
N VAL A 7 12.77 -23.77 -13.65
CA VAL A 7 12.70 -22.40 -13.11
C VAL A 7 11.29 -22.20 -12.56
N PRO A 8 11.13 -21.89 -11.25
CA PRO A 8 9.84 -21.51 -10.70
C PRO A 8 9.32 -20.32 -11.48
N LYS A 9 8.32 -20.56 -12.33
CA LYS A 9 7.59 -19.48 -12.99
C LYS A 9 6.85 -18.72 -11.91
N PRO A 10 6.88 -17.38 -11.89
CA PRO A 10 6.05 -16.63 -10.98
C PRO A 10 4.59 -16.97 -11.32
N HIS A 11 4.00 -17.84 -10.51
CA HIS A 11 2.71 -18.48 -10.80
C HIS A 11 1.54 -17.49 -10.73
N ASN A 12 1.78 -16.28 -10.22
CA ASN A 12 0.73 -15.35 -9.86
C ASN A 12 1.18 -13.88 -10.04
N ASN A 13 1.58 -13.52 -11.26
CA ASN A 13 1.87 -12.12 -11.64
C ASN A 13 0.74 -11.54 -12.52
N SER A 14 -0.50 -12.00 -12.32
CA SER A 14 -1.62 -11.45 -13.08
C SER A 14 -1.72 -9.94 -12.83
N PRO A 15 -1.97 -9.14 -13.88
CA PRO A 15 -2.20 -7.70 -13.71
C PRO A 15 -3.45 -7.46 -12.85
N ILE A 16 -3.50 -6.29 -12.22
CA ILE A 16 -4.71 -5.83 -11.52
C ILE A 16 -5.88 -5.79 -12.52
N ASP A 17 -7.04 -6.30 -12.13
CA ASP A 17 -8.27 -6.20 -12.92
C ASP A 17 -9.05 -4.92 -12.54
N PRO A 18 -9.08 -3.89 -13.41
CA PRO A 18 -9.85 -2.67 -13.14
C PRO A 18 -11.37 -2.89 -13.20
N SER A 19 -11.81 -4.04 -13.74
CA SER A 19 -13.24 -4.42 -13.81
C SER A 19 -13.71 -5.08 -12.52
N SER A 20 -12.78 -5.57 -11.68
CA SER A 20 -13.06 -6.13 -10.37
C SER A 20 -13.31 -5.00 -9.38
N PRO A 21 -14.55 -4.84 -8.85
CA PRO A 21 -14.87 -3.75 -7.94
C PRO A 21 -14.01 -3.78 -6.68
N ILE A 22 -13.68 -4.99 -6.19
CA ILE A 22 -12.89 -5.16 -4.98
C ILE A 22 -11.44 -4.75 -5.21
N GLU A 23 -10.81 -5.20 -6.31
CA GLU A 23 -9.43 -4.84 -6.63
C GLU A 23 -9.27 -3.33 -6.83
N LEU A 24 -10.22 -2.71 -7.54
CA LEU A 24 -10.24 -1.27 -7.76
C LEU A 24 -10.39 -0.49 -6.45
N ILE A 25 -11.32 -0.89 -5.57
CA ILE A 25 -11.51 -0.26 -4.26
C ILE A 25 -10.23 -0.36 -3.43
N VAL A 26 -9.62 -1.55 -3.32
CA VAL A 26 -8.41 -1.74 -2.52
C VAL A 26 -7.26 -0.90 -3.06
N PHE A 27 -7.08 -0.87 -4.38
CA PHE A 27 -6.02 -0.11 -5.03
C PHE A 27 -6.12 1.40 -4.75
N ILE A 28 -7.34 1.93 -4.58
CA ILE A 28 -7.59 3.36 -4.29
C ILE A 28 -7.59 3.64 -2.78
N VAL A 29 -8.24 2.79 -1.98
CA VAL A 29 -8.44 3.03 -0.54
C VAL A 29 -7.15 2.86 0.24
N LEU A 30 -6.31 1.86 -0.11
CA LEU A 30 -5.06 1.60 0.59
C LEU A 30 -4.10 2.81 0.60
N PRO A 31 -3.76 3.46 -0.55
CA PRO A 31 -2.90 4.63 -0.54
C PRO A 31 -3.52 5.82 0.20
N ILE A 32 -4.84 6.02 0.12
CA ILE A 32 -5.53 7.08 0.88
C ILE A 32 -5.36 6.84 2.38
N LEU A 33 -5.53 5.60 2.83
CA LEU A 33 -5.39 5.24 4.25
C LEU A 33 -3.97 5.45 4.75
N LEU A 34 -2.95 5.14 3.93
CA LEU A 34 -1.54 5.45 4.23
C LEU A 34 -1.29 6.96 4.37
N ILE A 35 -1.86 7.79 3.48
CA ILE A 35 -1.71 9.25 3.54
C ILE A 35 -2.39 9.81 4.79
N VAL A 36 -3.63 9.41 5.07
CA VAL A 36 -4.40 9.88 6.23
C VAL A 36 -3.69 9.51 7.53
N THR A 37 -3.28 8.25 7.68
CA THR A 37 -2.57 7.79 8.88
C THR A 37 -1.22 8.49 9.04
N TYR A 38 -0.47 8.71 7.95
CA TYR A 38 0.77 9.47 7.98
C TYR A 38 0.57 10.90 8.49
N ILE A 39 -0.46 11.61 8.00
CA ILE A 39 -0.75 12.99 8.42
C ILE A 39 -1.14 13.03 9.90
N ILE A 40 -2.00 12.11 10.36
CA ILE A 40 -2.41 12.02 11.78
C ILE A 40 -1.20 11.77 12.69
N VAL A 41 -0.36 10.80 12.33
CA VAL A 41 0.85 10.48 13.10
C VAL A 41 1.81 11.67 13.11
N ARG A 42 2.00 12.34 11.97
CA ARG A 42 2.90 13.49 11.86
C ARG A 42 2.40 14.67 12.69
N LYS A 43 1.09 14.93 12.72
CA LYS A 43 0.49 15.97 13.58
C LYS A 43 0.67 15.63 15.05
N ARG A 44 0.32 14.41 15.47
CA ARG A 44 0.44 13.97 16.87
C ARG A 44 1.86 14.06 17.42
N ARG A 45 2.88 13.79 16.59
CA ARG A 45 4.30 13.93 17.00
C ARG A 45 4.71 15.38 17.24
N ARG A 46 4.13 16.34 16.53
CA ARG A 46 4.40 17.78 16.74
C ARG A 46 3.75 18.29 18.01
N ASP A 47 2.51 17.86 18.27
CA ASP A 47 1.75 18.29 19.45
C ASP A 47 2.41 17.81 20.75
N LYS A 48 2.98 16.59 20.77
CA LYS A 48 3.75 16.10 21.92
C LYS A 48 5.00 16.95 22.22
N ARG A 49 5.75 17.35 21.18
CA ARG A 49 6.97 18.15 21.34
C ARG A 49 6.73 19.56 21.89
N ASN A 50 5.55 20.14 21.65
CA ASN A 50 5.21 21.44 22.24
C ASN A 50 4.77 21.31 23.69
N LYS A 51 4.07 20.24 24.05
CA LYS A 51 3.63 20.00 25.44
C LYS A 51 4.79 19.75 26.41
N ASP A 52 5.91 19.22 25.92
CA ASP A 52 7.12 18.97 26.72
C ASP A 52 8.00 20.23 26.90
N LYS A 53 7.60 21.38 26.32
CA LYS A 53 8.37 22.64 26.34
C LYS A 53 7.71 23.79 27.11
N ASP A 54 6.48 23.60 27.56
CA ASP A 54 5.74 24.51 28.46
C ASP A 54 5.82 23.98 29.91
#